data_AF-A0A9E4U9I3-F1
#
_entry.id   AF-A0A9E4U9I3-F1
#
_cell.length_a   1.000
_cell.length_b   1.000
_cell.length_c   1.000
_cell.angle_alpha   90.00
_cell.angle_beta   90.00
_cell.angle_gamma   90.00
#
_symmetry.space_group_name_H-M   'P 1'
#
loop_
_entity.id
_entity.type
_entity.pdbx_description
1 polymer ?
#
loop_
_entity_poly.entity_id
_entity_poly.type
_entity_poly.pdbx_seq_one_letter_code
_entity_poly.pdbx_strand_id
1 'polypeptide(L)'
;MEREDEISLALLHDLFENALEDSRISLRRKLAPPQMAAEDRWRVFFSTQCHCGISALLYVDIMKDKSANDVREAAPALLDVLSKQADQFYRMPCDLHRKMHLR
;
A
#
# COMPACT_ATOMS: atom_id res chain seq x y z
N MET A 1 14.14 -28.93 -6.30
CA MET A 1 14.28 -27.96 -5.19
C MET A 1 13.49 -26.75 -5.61
N GLU A 2 12.18 -26.80 -5.36
CA GLU A 2 11.25 -25.73 -5.71
C GLU A 2 11.47 -24.58 -4.73
N ARG A 3 11.60 -23.35 -5.26
CA ARG A 3 11.89 -22.15 -4.46
C ARG A 3 10.66 -21.81 -3.63
N GLU A 4 10.58 -22.32 -2.40
CA GLU A 4 9.51 -21.97 -1.45
C GLU A 4 9.60 -20.50 -0.95
N ASP A 5 10.65 -19.77 -1.33
CA ASP A 5 10.93 -18.40 -0.87
C ASP A 5 10.76 -17.30 -1.94
N GLU A 6 10.20 -17.62 -3.12
CA GLU A 6 10.07 -16.59 -4.16
C GLU A 6 8.89 -15.64 -3.87
N ILE A 7 9.21 -14.38 -3.52
CA ILE A 7 8.19 -13.33 -3.36
C ILE A 7 7.50 -13.07 -4.70
N SER A 8 6.17 -13.20 -4.69
CA SER A 8 5.29 -12.75 -5.75
C SER A 8 4.38 -11.62 -5.25
N LEU A 9 3.85 -10.82 -6.18
CA LEU A 9 2.87 -9.78 -5.83
C LEU A 9 1.61 -10.36 -5.16
N ALA A 10 1.20 -11.58 -5.54
CA ALA A 10 0.07 -12.26 -4.91
C ALA A 10 0.35 -12.58 -3.44
N LEU A 11 1.54 -13.12 -3.14
CA LEU A 11 1.95 -13.38 -1.75
C LEU A 11 2.02 -12.10 -0.93
N LEU A 12 2.55 -11.01 -1.51
CA LEU A 12 2.60 -9.70 -0.84
C LEU A 12 1.20 -9.19 -0.53
N HIS A 13 0.24 -9.31 -1.46
CA HIS A 13 -1.15 -8.95 -1.21
C HIS A 13 -1.72 -9.71 -0.02
N ASP A 14 -1.50 -11.02 0.05
CA ASP A 14 -2.04 -11.83 1.14
C ASP A 14 -1.36 -11.49 2.48
N LEU A 15 -0.04 -11.27 2.50
CA LEU A 15 0.68 -10.84 3.71
C LEU A 15 0.14 -9.51 4.24
N PHE A 16 0.00 -8.50 3.38
CA PHE A 16 -0.50 -7.20 3.78
C PHE A 16 -1.99 -7.20 4.12
N GLU A 17 -2.82 -7.99 3.44
CA GLU A 17 -4.25 -8.10 3.77
C GLU A 17 -4.46 -8.70 5.15
N ASN A 18 -3.71 -9.75 5.50
CA ASN A 18 -3.82 -10.39 6.82
C ASN A 18 -3.26 -9.54 7.96
N ALA A 19 -2.28 -8.68 7.67
CA ALA A 19 -1.68 -7.79 8.66
C ALA A 19 -2.39 -6.43 8.80
N LEU A 20 -3.32 -6.09 7.89
CA LEU A 20 -3.96 -4.79 7.85
C LEU A 20 -5.09 -4.68 8.89
N GLU A 21 -4.84 -3.91 9.95
CA GLU A 21 -5.81 -3.66 11.01
C GLU A 21 -6.58 -2.33 10.86
N ASP A 22 -6.03 -1.34 10.14
CA ASP A 22 -6.67 -0.04 9.96
C ASP A 22 -7.80 -0.11 8.91
N SER A 23 -9.04 -0.09 9.38
CA SER A 23 -10.25 -0.18 8.55
C SER A 23 -10.45 0.99 7.58
N ARG A 24 -9.70 2.09 7.74
CA ARG A 24 -9.75 3.26 6.85
C ARG A 24 -8.89 3.05 5.59
N ILE A 25 -8.04 2.05 5.61
CA ILE A 25 -7.15 1.68 4.53
C ILE A 25 -7.70 0.42 3.86
N SER A 26 -7.61 0.36 2.54
CA SER A 26 -8.05 -0.80 1.76
C SER A 26 -7.00 -1.18 0.74
N LEU A 27 -6.63 -2.47 0.70
CA LEU A 27 -5.71 -3.03 -0.28
C LEU A 27 -6.30 -2.97 -1.70
N ARG A 28 -5.47 -2.65 -2.70
CA ARG A 28 -5.87 -2.52 -4.11
C ARG A 28 -5.14 -3.52 -4.99
N ARG A 29 -5.65 -4.76 -5.02
CA ARG A 29 -5.10 -5.89 -5.80
C ARG A 29 -5.09 -5.68 -7.32
N LYS A 30 -5.96 -4.82 -7.86
CA LYS A 30 -6.15 -4.61 -9.31
C LYS A 30 -5.41 -3.39 -9.88
N LEU A 31 -4.71 -2.61 -9.05
CA LEU A 31 -3.89 -1.53 -9.57
C LEU A 31 -2.58 -2.09 -10.11
N ALA A 32 -2.37 -1.94 -11.42
CA ALA A 32 -1.06 -2.17 -12.00
C ALA A 32 -0.15 -0.98 -11.66
N PRO A 33 1.14 -1.22 -11.32
CA PRO A 33 2.08 -0.14 -11.21
C PRO A 33 2.18 0.62 -12.55
N PRO A 34 2.40 1.95 -12.54
CA PRO A 34 2.71 2.68 -13.76
C PRO A 34 3.94 2.05 -14.45
N GLN A 35 4.01 2.11 -15.77
CA GLN A 35 5.07 1.47 -16.59
C GLN A 35 6.52 1.85 -16.21
N MET A 36 6.69 2.87 -15.36
CA MET A 36 7.98 3.34 -14.84
C MET A 36 8.33 2.80 -13.42
N ALA A 37 7.56 1.87 -12.87
CA ALA A 37 7.95 1.23 -11.61
C ALA A 37 9.22 0.42 -11.83
N ALA A 38 10.24 0.71 -11.03
CA ALA A 38 11.58 0.14 -11.17
C ALA A 38 11.52 -1.40 -11.19
N GLU A 39 12.30 -2.00 -12.09
CA GLU A 39 12.27 -3.43 -12.38
C GLU A 39 12.65 -4.31 -11.18
N ASP A 40 13.25 -3.71 -10.14
CA ASP A 40 13.83 -4.33 -8.95
C ASP A 40 12.90 -4.36 -7.72
N ARG A 41 11.67 -3.84 -7.84
CA ARG A 41 10.73 -3.77 -6.72
C ARG A 41 9.32 -4.23 -7.08
N TRP A 42 8.62 -4.76 -6.09
CA TRP A 42 7.18 -4.93 -6.08
C TRP A 42 6.54 -3.69 -5.45
N ARG A 43 5.44 -3.21 -6.03
CA ARG A 43 4.64 -2.14 -5.44
C ARG A 43 3.27 -2.67 -5.05
N VAL A 44 2.93 -2.51 -3.77
CA VAL A 44 1.63 -2.87 -3.22
C VAL A 44 0.83 -1.59 -3.00
N PHE A 45 -0.37 -1.52 -3.57
CA PHE A 45 -1.20 -0.32 -3.53
C PHE A 45 -2.32 -0.43 -2.51
N PHE A 46 -2.59 0.69 -1.85
CA PHE A 46 -3.67 0.85 -0.90
C PHE A 46 -4.42 2.14 -1.19
N SER A 47 -5.60 2.28 -0.62
CA SER A 47 -6.33 3.55 -0.64
C SER A 47 -6.94 3.87 0.69
N THR A 48 -7.12 5.15 0.95
CA THR A 48 -7.98 5.67 2.01
C THR A 48 -9.00 6.63 1.41
N GLN A 49 -10.20 6.74 2.00
CA GLN A 49 -11.28 7.58 1.49
C GLN A 49 -11.80 8.54 2.56
N CYS A 50 -11.83 9.83 2.22
CA CYS A 50 -12.44 10.85 3.04
C CYS A 50 -13.96 10.79 2.91
N HIS A 51 -14.70 11.21 3.94
CA HIS A 51 -16.15 11.34 3.90
C HIS A 51 -16.65 12.32 2.82
N CYS A 52 -15.78 13.19 2.28
CA CYS A 52 -16.10 14.05 1.14
C CYS A 52 -16.08 13.32 -0.21
N GLY A 53 -15.76 12.01 -0.23
CA GLY A 53 -15.73 11.14 -1.40
C GLY A 53 -14.37 11.04 -2.06
N ILE A 54 -13.44 11.96 -1.79
CA ILE A 54 -12.09 11.93 -2.36
C ILE A 54 -11.26 10.83 -1.70
N SER A 55 -10.57 10.05 -2.54
CA SER A 55 -9.65 9.01 -2.11
C SER A 55 -8.21 9.40 -2.36
N ALA A 56 -7.32 8.98 -1.47
CA ALA A 56 -5.88 9.02 -1.69
C ALA A 56 -5.36 7.62 -1.99
N LEU A 57 -4.40 7.52 -2.91
CA LEU A 57 -3.66 6.30 -3.19
C LEU A 57 -2.38 6.30 -2.33
N LEU A 58 -2.17 5.22 -1.58
CA LEU A 58 -0.97 4.96 -0.80
C LEU A 58 -0.27 3.73 -1.38
N TYR A 59 1.02 3.57 -1.11
CA TYR A 59 1.75 2.39 -1.57
C TYR A 59 2.95 2.06 -0.70
N VAL A 60 3.37 0.80 -0.77
CA VAL A 60 4.63 0.31 -0.22
C VAL A 60 5.44 -0.29 -1.37
N ASP A 61 6.72 0.06 -1.41
CA ASP A 61 7.70 -0.56 -2.29
C ASP A 61 8.47 -1.64 -1.52
N ILE A 62 8.53 -2.84 -2.08
CA ILE A 62 9.25 -3.99 -1.54
C ILE A 62 10.30 -4.40 -2.56
N MET A 63 11.57 -4.42 -2.15
CA MET A 63 12.65 -4.86 -3.02
C MET A 63 12.49 -6.37 -3.33
N LYS A 64 12.72 -6.77 -4.58
CA LYS A 64 12.57 -8.16 -5.03
C LYS A 64 13.59 -9.13 -4.42
N ASP A 65 14.65 -8.60 -3.82
CA ASP A 65 15.70 -9.38 -3.13
C ASP A 65 15.34 -9.75 -1.68
N LYS A 66 14.21 -9.26 -1.15
CA LYS A 66 13.73 -9.58 0.19
C LYS A 66 13.08 -10.95 0.25
N SER A 67 13.18 -11.62 1.39
CA SER A 67 12.47 -12.87 1.65
C SER A 67 11.05 -12.59 2.15
N ALA A 68 10.14 -13.55 1.94
CA ALA A 68 8.77 -13.43 2.41
C ALA A 68 8.70 -13.25 3.95
N ASN A 69 9.65 -13.84 4.69
CA ASN A 69 9.72 -13.67 6.14
C ASN A 69 10.13 -12.26 6.54
N ASP A 70 11.13 -11.67 5.88
CA ASP A 70 11.54 -10.28 6.14
C ASP A 70 10.36 -9.32 5.93
N VAL A 71 9.60 -9.54 4.86
CA VAL A 71 8.41 -8.72 4.58
C VAL A 71 7.33 -8.93 5.63
N ARG A 72 7.08 -10.17 6.06
CA ARG A 72 6.10 -10.48 7.11
C ARG A 72 6.44 -9.79 8.42
N GLU A 73 7.70 -9.81 8.82
CA GLU A 73 8.18 -9.16 10.05
C GLU A 73 8.10 -7.63 9.94
N ALA A 74 8.37 -7.07 8.76
CA ALA A 74 8.31 -5.63 8.52
C ALA A 74 6.88 -5.09 8.28
N ALA A 75 5.93 -5.96 7.89
CA ALA A 75 4.59 -5.55 7.46
C ALA A 75 3.86 -4.65 8.47
N PRO A 76 3.83 -4.95 9.80
CA PRO A 76 3.16 -4.08 10.76
C PRO A 76 3.73 -2.66 10.79
N ALA A 77 5.06 -2.52 10.73
CA ALA A 77 5.72 -1.21 10.73
C ALA A 77 5.44 -0.44 9.43
N LEU A 78 5.42 -1.13 8.29
CA LEU A 78 5.07 -0.53 6.99
C LEU A 78 3.62 -0.04 6.98
N LEU A 79 2.69 -0.82 7.56
CA LEU A 79 1.28 -0.47 7.67
C LEU A 79 1.04 0.68 8.67
N ASP A 80 1.82 0.79 9.74
CA ASP A 80 1.79 1.94 10.65
C ASP A 80 2.18 3.24 9.92
N VAL A 81 3.17 3.19 9.01
CA VAL A 81 3.50 4.34 8.15
C VAL A 81 2.32 4.72 7.25
N LEU A 82 1.63 3.75 6.66
CA LEU A 82 0.43 4.03 5.85
C LEU A 82 -0.70 4.63 6.70
N SER A 83 -0.87 4.15 7.94
CA SER A 83 -1.87 4.67 8.89
C SER A 83 -1.59 6.13 9.23
N LYS A 84 -0.32 6.49 9.44
CA LYS A 84 0.11 7.88 9.63
C LYS A 84 -0.11 8.75 8.39
N GLN A 85 0.10 8.21 7.19
CA GLN A 85 -0.24 8.90 5.94
C GLN A 85 -1.75 9.12 5.80
N ALA A 86 -2.55 8.12 6.18
CA ALA A 86 -4.00 8.25 6.22
C ALA A 86 -4.43 9.33 7.23
N ASP A 87 -3.85 9.37 8.43
CA ASP A 87 -4.11 10.43 9.41
C ASP A 87 -3.81 11.83 8.85
N GLN A 88 -2.66 11.99 8.19
CA GLN A 88 -2.31 13.25 7.54
C GLN A 88 -3.33 13.62 6.46
N PHE A 89 -3.76 12.63 5.66
CA PHE A 89 -4.82 12.83 4.68
C PHE A 89 -6.12 13.28 5.33
N TYR A 90 -6.60 12.62 6.39
CA TYR A 90 -7.84 12.97 7.08
C TYR A 90 -7.79 14.32 7.80
N ARG A 91 -6.60 14.76 8.26
CA ARG A 91 -6.43 16.08 8.89
C ARG A 91 -6.52 17.23 7.91
N MET A 92 -6.38 16.99 6.61
CA MET A 92 -6.59 18.03 5.60
C MET A 92 -8.08 18.38 5.49
N PRO A 93 -8.44 19.67 5.39
CA PRO A 93 -9.82 20.06 5.17
C PRO A 93 -10.30 19.58 3.79
N CYS A 94 -11.61 19.30 3.69
CA CYS A 94 -12.22 18.79 2.45
C CYS A 94 -11.99 19.71 1.23
N ASP A 95 -11.89 21.02 1.45
CA ASP A 95 -11.58 21.97 0.37
C ASP A 95 -10.19 21.73 -0.22
N LEU A 96 -9.23 21.25 0.59
CA LEU A 96 -7.90 20.89 0.12
C LEU A 96 -7.94 19.55 -0.64
N HIS A 97 -8.68 18.55 -0.16
CA HIS A 97 -8.88 17.30 -0.91
C HIS A 97 -9.43 17.54 -2.31
N ARG A 98 -10.42 18.43 -2.44
CA ARG A 98 -11.02 18.80 -3.72
C ARG A 98 -10.03 19.48 -4.67
N LYS A 99 -9.10 20.29 -4.14
CA LYS A 99 -8.05 20.94 -4.93
C LYS A 99 -6.96 19.96 -5.39
N MET A 100 -6.67 18.94 -4.58
CA MET A 100 -5.69 17.89 -4.92
C MET A 100 -6.21 16.92 -5.98
N HIS A 101 -7.53 16.76 -6.06
CA HIS A 101 -8.16 16.02 -7.13
C HIS A 101 -8.22 16.86 -8.41
N LEU A 102 -7.09 16.93 -9.12
CA LEU A 102 -7.06 17.45 -10.48
C LEU A 102 -7.88 16.51 -11.36
N ARG A 103 -9.00 17.01 -11.88
CA ARG A 103 -9.77 16.38 -12.96
C ARG A 103 -9.04 16.51 -14.29
#